data_AF-G4TPT3-F1
#
_entry.id   AF-G4TPT3-F1
#
_cell.length_a   1.000
_cell.length_b   1.000
_cell.length_c   1.000
_cell.angle_alpha   90.00
_cell.angle_beta   90.00
_cell.angle_gamma   90.00
#
_symmetry.space_group_name_H-M   'P 1'
#
loop_
_entity.id
_entity.type
_entity.pdbx_description
1 polymer ?
#
loop_
_entity_poly.entity_id
_entity_poly.type
_entity_poly.pdbx_seq_one_letter_code
_entity_poly.pdbx_strand_id
1 'polypeptide(L)'
;MIQGARAAQLRYLAENAHNPPRTVQGWYFYNKTKNYRMMWAGLREGAKTGAKVGSFGLLWGGIEEAVLRIAPGMEPVKELIAGTSSSMLFAAAGRLNLHGSGRIVILGTAMGGAMSLVRKAQEKVGDKIKEARTP
;
A
#
# COMPACT_ATOMS: atom_id res chain seq x y z
N MET A 1 4.55 -9.71 1.12
CA MET A 1 4.47 -11.14 1.51
C MET A 1 4.76 -12.09 0.34
N ILE A 2 3.95 -12.10 -0.72
CA ILE A 2 4.08 -13.05 -1.84
C ILE A 2 5.45 -12.98 -2.54
N GLN A 3 5.95 -11.78 -2.83
CA GLN A 3 7.23 -11.61 -3.51
C GLN A 3 8.42 -12.12 -2.68
N GLY A 4 8.48 -11.80 -1.38
CA GLY A 4 9.54 -12.26 -0.49
C GLY A 4 9.56 -13.78 -0.30
N ALA A 5 8.39 -14.40 -0.14
CA ALA A 5 8.26 -15.85 -0.05
C ALA A 5 8.69 -16.56 -1.35
N ARG A 6 8.26 -16.04 -2.50
CA ARG A 6 8.62 -16.59 -3.82
C ARG A 6 10.12 -16.47 -4.10
N ALA A 7 10.74 -15.34 -3.76
CA ALA A 7 12.18 -15.16 -3.92
C ALA A 7 12.97 -16.15 -3.05
N ALA A 8 12.57 -16.33 -1.79
CA ALA A 8 13.20 -17.31 -0.89
C ALA A 8 13.01 -18.76 -1.37
N GLN A 9 11.84 -19.07 -1.92
CA GLN A 9 11.58 -20.37 -2.54
C GLN A 9 12.53 -20.63 -3.71
N LEU A 10 12.62 -19.71 -4.67
CA LEU A 10 13.47 -19.86 -5.85
C LEU A 10 14.95 -19.97 -5.47
N ARG A 11 15.41 -19.20 -4.47
CA ARG A 11 16.77 -19.34 -3.93
C ARG A 11 17.00 -20.71 -3.32
N TYR A 12 16.09 -21.22 -2.50
CA TYR A 12 16.22 -22.56 -1.92
C TYR A 12 16.22 -23.66 -2.98
N LEU A 13 15.40 -23.52 -4.03
CA LEU A 13 15.41 -24.45 -5.16
C LEU A 13 16.72 -24.41 -5.94
N ALA A 14 17.28 -23.21 -6.15
CA ALA A 14 18.57 -23.05 -6.81
C ALA A 14 19.73 -23.62 -5.96
N GLU A 15 19.75 -23.36 -4.65
CA GLU A 15 20.74 -23.89 -3.70
C GLU A 15 20.72 -25.43 -3.67
N ASN A 16 19.55 -26.05 -3.75
CA ASN A 16 19.40 -27.50 -3.65
C ASN A 16 19.17 -28.22 -4.99
N ALA A 17 19.35 -27.54 -6.13
CA ALA A 17 19.11 -28.15 -7.45
C ALA A 17 19.91 -29.44 -7.68
N HIS A 18 21.12 -29.52 -7.10
CA HIS A 18 22.01 -30.68 -7.22
C HIS A 18 21.73 -31.82 -6.22
N ASN A 19 20.95 -31.57 -5.17
CA ASN A 19 20.69 -32.54 -4.10
C ASN A 19 19.17 -32.77 -3.91
N PRO A 20 18.49 -33.40 -4.89
CA PRO A 20 17.08 -33.74 -4.75
C PRO A 20 16.88 -34.83 -3.68
N PRO A 21 15.78 -34.77 -2.90
CA PRO A 21 15.50 -35.78 -1.89
C PRO A 21 15.25 -37.15 -2.53
N ARG A 22 15.98 -38.18 -2.07
CA ARG A 22 15.86 -39.57 -2.57
C ARG A 22 15.07 -40.50 -1.66
N THR A 23 14.79 -40.06 -0.42
CA THR A 23 14.03 -40.83 0.57
C THR A 23 12.80 -40.05 1.03
N VAL A 24 11.77 -40.76 1.51
CA VAL A 24 10.53 -40.15 2.03
C VAL A 24 10.82 -39.18 3.19
N GLN A 25 11.70 -39.60 4.12
CA GLN A 25 12.13 -38.76 5.24
C GLN A 25 12.90 -37.52 4.76
N GLY A 26 13.79 -37.68 3.77
CA GLY A 26 14.51 -36.57 3.16
C GLY A 26 13.58 -35.56 2.49
N TRP A 27 12.52 -36.04 1.82
CA TRP A 27 11.50 -35.18 1.21
C TRP A 27 10.76 -34.33 2.24
N TYR A 28 10.43 -34.91 3.41
CA TYR A 28 9.80 -34.17 4.50
C TYR A 28 10.71 -33.05 5.03
N PHE A 29 11.97 -33.37 5.37
CA PHE A 29 12.92 -32.36 5.88
C PHE A 29 13.24 -31.28 4.84
N TYR A 30 13.31 -31.65 3.57
CA TYR A 30 13.47 -30.72 2.46
C TYR A 30 12.34 -29.69 2.42
N ASN A 31 11.08 -30.14 2.46
CA ASN A 31 9.93 -29.24 2.41
C ASN A 31 9.74 -28.45 3.70
N LYS A 32 10.03 -29.04 4.86
CA LYS A 32 10.02 -28.36 6.16
C LYS A 32 10.96 -27.16 6.13
N THR A 33 12.23 -27.36 5.78
CA THR A 33 13.24 -26.29 5.71
C THR A 33 12.86 -25.23 4.67
N LYS A 34 12.38 -25.64 3.49
CA LYS A 34 11.86 -24.72 2.46
C LYS A 34 10.76 -23.81 3.01
N ASN A 35 9.77 -24.41 3.68
CA ASN A 35 8.61 -23.68 4.18
C ASN A 35 9.01 -22.69 5.29
N TYR A 36 9.90 -23.04 6.21
CA TYR A 36 10.39 -22.09 7.23
C TYR A 36 11.10 -20.89 6.61
N ARG A 37 11.96 -21.10 5.61
CA ARG A 37 12.65 -20.01 4.90
C ARG A 37 11.66 -19.11 4.15
N MET A 38 10.67 -19.71 3.48
CA MET A 38 9.61 -18.98 2.79
C MET A 38 8.75 -18.16 3.75
N MET A 39 8.34 -18.74 4.88
CA MET A 39 7.53 -18.06 5.90
C MET A 39 8.27 -16.86 6.48
N TRP A 40 9.54 -17.04 6.87
CA TRP A 40 10.34 -15.97 7.43
C TRP A 40 10.56 -14.82 6.43
N ALA A 41 10.95 -15.13 5.20
CA ALA A 41 11.12 -14.12 4.16
C ALA A 41 9.80 -13.42 3.79
N GLY A 42 8.70 -14.18 3.73
CA GLY A 42 7.37 -13.67 3.48
C GLY A 42 6.89 -12.69 4.56
N LEU A 43 7.11 -13.04 5.83
CA LEU A 43 6.78 -12.20 6.99
C LEU A 43 7.64 -10.93 7.02
N ARG A 44 8.96 -11.05 6.85
CA ARG A 44 9.87 -9.89 6.87
C ARG A 44 9.55 -8.88 5.78
N GLU A 45 9.42 -9.32 4.52
CA GLU A 45 9.07 -8.43 3.41
C GLU A 45 7.62 -7.95 3.50
N GLY A 46 6.72 -8.78 4.03
CA GLY A 46 5.34 -8.39 4.37
C GLY A 46 5.30 -7.25 5.36
N ALA A 47 5.97 -7.38 6.51
CA ALA A 47 6.04 -6.36 7.54
C ALA A 47 6.65 -5.06 7.02
N LYS A 48 7.77 -5.13 6.28
CA LYS A 48 8.42 -3.96 5.69
C LYS A 48 7.51 -3.22 4.71
N THR A 49 6.85 -3.95 3.82
CA THR A 49 5.95 -3.35 2.82
C THR A 49 4.68 -2.83 3.47
N GLY A 50 4.09 -3.58 4.40
CA GLY A 50 2.91 -3.20 5.16
C GLY A 50 3.14 -1.95 6.00
N ALA A 51 4.28 -1.86 6.68
CA ALA A 51 4.68 -0.66 7.41
C ALA A 51 4.73 0.56 6.48
N LYS A 52 5.40 0.46 5.31
CA LYS A 52 5.47 1.57 4.35
C LYS A 52 4.09 2.05 3.87
N VAL A 53 3.21 1.13 3.49
CA VAL A 53 1.87 1.48 3.01
C VAL A 53 1.02 2.02 4.14
N GLY A 54 1.09 1.42 5.33
CA GLY A 54 0.38 1.89 6.52
C GLY A 54 0.83 3.29 6.94
N SER A 55 2.13 3.56 6.94
CA SER A 55 2.67 4.91 7.20
C SER A 55 2.16 5.93 6.18
N PHE A 56 2.04 5.56 4.90
CA PHE A 56 1.48 6.45 3.88
C PHE A 56 0.00 6.75 4.13
N GLY A 57 -0.80 5.76 4.52
CA GLY A 57 -2.21 5.97 4.88
C GLY A 57 -2.38 6.87 6.10
N LEU A 58 -1.56 6.68 7.14
CA LEU A 58 -1.55 7.55 8.32
C LEU A 58 -1.17 9.00 7.95
N LEU A 59 -0.16 9.16 7.09
CA LEU A 59 0.26 10.47 6.60
C LEU A 59 -0.87 11.16 5.82
N TRP A 60 -1.55 10.44 4.92
CA TRP A 60 -2.67 10.96 4.16
C TRP A 60 -3.80 11.46 5.08
N GLY A 61 -4.28 10.60 5.98
CA GLY A 61 -5.38 10.96 6.90
C GLY A 61 -4.99 12.09 7.84
N GLY A 62 -3.74 12.10 8.33
CA GLY A 62 -3.23 13.19 9.15
C GLY A 62 -3.19 14.53 8.42
N ILE A 63 -2.87 14.53 7.12
CA ILE A 63 -2.91 15.74 6.29
C ILE A 63 -4.35 16.20 6.07
N GLU A 64 -5.28 15.30 5.78
CA GLU A 64 -6.69 15.68 5.62
C GLU A 64 -7.25 16.34 6.88
N GLU A 65 -7.02 15.74 8.05
CA GLU A 65 -7.43 16.34 9.32
C GLU A 65 -6.76 17.68 9.59
N ALA A 66 -5.45 17.80 9.29
CA ALA A 66 -4.73 19.05 9.48
C ALA A 66 -5.29 20.17 8.58
N VAL A 67 -5.58 19.86 7.32
CA VAL A 67 -6.17 20.83 6.37
C VAL A 67 -7.54 21.30 6.86
N LEU A 68 -8.39 20.39 7.34
CA LEU A 68 -9.71 20.74 7.87
C LEU A 68 -9.63 21.58 9.15
N ARG A 69 -8.67 21.31 10.03
CA ARG A 69 -8.47 22.11 11.26
C ARG A 69 -8.00 23.54 10.97
N ILE A 70 -7.16 23.73 9.95
CA ILE A 70 -6.61 25.05 9.60
C ILE A 70 -7.61 25.85 8.74
N ALA A 71 -8.30 25.19 7.82
CA ALA A 71 -9.23 25.83 6.90
C ALA A 71 -10.53 25.01 6.76
N PRO A 72 -11.49 25.20 7.69
CA PRO A 72 -12.75 24.45 7.71
C PRO A 72 -13.60 24.58 6.43
N GLY A 73 -13.38 25.61 5.61
CA GLY A 73 -14.09 25.83 4.35
C GLY A 73 -13.55 25.04 3.14
N MET A 74 -12.43 24.32 3.28
CA MET A 74 -11.77 23.61 2.16
C MET A 74 -12.19 22.14 2.00
N GLU A 75 -13.37 21.77 2.51
CA GLU A 75 -14.00 20.47 2.30
C GLU A 75 -13.95 19.96 0.85
N PRO A 76 -14.25 20.75 -0.20
CA PRO A 76 -14.24 20.25 -1.58
C PRO A 76 -12.85 19.96 -2.14
N VAL A 77 -11.77 20.52 -1.57
CA VAL A 77 -10.40 20.44 -2.13
C VAL A 77 -9.46 19.63 -1.24
N LYS A 78 -9.90 19.22 -0.04
CA LYS A 78 -9.08 18.49 0.93
C LYS A 78 -8.39 17.25 0.36
N GLU A 79 -9.09 16.47 -0.47
CA GLU A 79 -8.55 15.24 -1.08
C GLU A 79 -7.49 15.53 -2.15
N LEU A 80 -7.62 16.65 -2.87
CA LEU A 80 -6.64 17.10 -3.86
C LEU A 80 -5.37 17.62 -3.18
N ILE A 81 -5.53 18.38 -2.10
CA ILE A 81 -4.42 18.88 -1.29
C ILE A 81 -3.71 17.72 -0.61
N ALA A 82 -4.45 16.79 0.00
CA ALA A 82 -3.91 15.60 0.63
C ALA A 82 -3.17 14.72 -0.39
N GLY A 83 -3.72 14.52 -1.59
CA GLY A 83 -3.08 13.73 -2.64
C GLY A 83 -1.81 14.33 -3.19
N THR A 84 -1.81 15.64 -3.42
CA THR A 84 -0.64 16.34 -3.97
C THR A 84 0.47 16.44 -2.91
N SER A 85 0.12 16.80 -1.67
CA SER A 85 1.09 16.94 -0.57
C SER A 85 1.65 15.60 -0.09
N SER A 86 0.83 14.56 0.07
CA SER A 86 1.30 13.22 0.45
C SER A 86 2.28 12.66 -0.57
N SER A 87 2.02 12.90 -1.86
CA SER A 87 2.86 12.42 -2.95
C SER A 87 4.15 13.22 -3.09
N MET A 88 4.10 14.52 -2.82
CA MET A 88 5.29 15.37 -2.73
C MET A 88 6.19 14.96 -1.56
N LEU A 89 5.61 14.70 -0.39
CA LEU A 89 6.34 14.21 0.79
C LEU A 89 6.94 12.82 0.53
N PHE A 90 6.21 11.93 -0.13
CA PHE A 90 6.71 10.61 -0.49
C PHE A 90 7.87 10.68 -1.51
N ALA A 91 7.75 11.56 -2.52
CA ALA A 91 8.81 11.79 -3.50
C ALA A 91 10.09 12.34 -2.85
N ALA A 92 9.95 13.27 -1.90
CA ALA A 92 11.06 13.83 -1.14
C ALA A 92 11.72 12.78 -0.23
N ALA A 93 10.93 12.01 0.52
CA ALA A 93 11.43 10.95 1.40
C ALA A 93 12.15 9.84 0.64
N GLY A 94 11.70 9.54 -0.59
CA GLY A 94 12.33 8.54 -1.46
C GLY A 94 13.63 8.99 -2.12
N ARG A 95 14.04 10.27 -1.98
CA ARG A 95 15.16 10.89 -2.72
C ARG A 95 15.14 10.52 -4.21
N LEU A 96 13.95 10.54 -4.80
CA LEU A 96 13.77 10.13 -6.18
C LEU A 96 14.38 11.18 -7.11
N ASN A 97 14.99 10.68 -8.18
CA ASN A 97 15.51 11.54 -9.25
C ASN A 97 14.35 12.38 -9.84
N LEU A 98 14.61 13.61 -10.29
CA LEU A 98 13.59 14.60 -10.73
C LEU A 98 12.54 14.00 -11.69
N HIS A 99 12.97 13.14 -12.61
CA HIS A 99 12.10 12.44 -13.55
C HIS A 99 11.15 11.40 -12.92
N GLY A 100 11.55 10.77 -11.82
CA GLY A 100 10.71 9.85 -11.06
C GLY A 100 9.70 10.57 -10.16
N SER A 101 10.09 11.71 -9.60
CA SER A 101 9.26 12.53 -8.71
C SER A 101 8.02 13.10 -9.40
N GLY A 102 8.15 13.55 -10.67
CA GLY A 102 7.01 14.08 -11.43
C GLY A 102 5.87 13.06 -11.62
N ARG A 103 6.20 11.79 -11.86
CA ARG A 103 5.20 10.73 -12.02
C ARG A 103 4.43 10.46 -10.74
N ILE A 104 5.10 10.49 -9.59
CA ILE A 104 4.47 10.23 -8.29
C ILE A 104 3.51 11.37 -7.92
N VAL A 105 3.91 12.62 -8.17
CA VAL A 105 3.03 13.77 -7.94
C VAL A 105 1.78 13.69 -8.83
N ILE A 106 1.94 13.39 -10.12
CA ILE A 106 0.79 13.22 -11.05
C ILE A 106 -0.14 12.11 -10.57
N LEU A 107 0.40 10.95 -10.20
CA LEU A 107 -0.39 9.83 -9.66
C LEU A 107 -1.13 10.23 -8.38
N GLY A 108 -0.47 10.97 -7.50
CA GLY A 108 -1.04 11.53 -6.28
C GLY A 108 -2.24 12.43 -6.51
N THR A 109 -2.08 13.39 -7.41
CA THR A 109 -3.14 14.34 -7.77
C THR A 109 -4.29 13.63 -8.48
N ALA A 110 -4.01 12.68 -9.38
CA ALA A 110 -5.04 11.87 -10.05
C ALA A 110 -5.83 11.02 -9.03
N MET A 111 -5.15 10.43 -8.05
CA MET A 111 -5.77 9.66 -6.98
C MET A 111 -6.63 10.54 -6.07
N GLY A 112 -6.17 11.75 -5.72
CA GLY A 112 -6.97 12.73 -4.98
C GLY A 112 -8.23 13.17 -5.75
N GLY A 113 -8.11 13.37 -7.07
CA GLY A 113 -9.25 13.67 -7.94
C GLY A 113 -10.27 12.52 -7.98
N ALA A 114 -9.80 11.27 -8.09
CA ALA A 114 -10.67 10.10 -8.07
C ALA A 114 -11.41 9.96 -6.74
N MET A 115 -10.73 10.16 -5.60
CA MET A 115 -11.35 10.14 -4.27
C MET A 115 -12.42 11.22 -4.12
N SER A 116 -12.18 12.41 -4.67
CA SER A 116 -13.18 13.49 -4.66
C SER A 116 -14.46 13.14 -5.42
N LEU A 117 -14.34 12.41 -6.54
CA LEU A 117 -15.51 11.91 -7.27
C LEU A 117 -16.27 10.85 -6.47
N VAL A 118 -15.55 9.94 -5.81
CA VAL A 118 -16.15 8.90 -4.95
C VAL A 118 -16.93 9.54 -3.80
N ARG A 119 -16.34 10.52 -3.11
CA ARG A 119 -17.04 11.23 -2.03
C ARG A 119 -18.31 11.92 -2.53
N LYS A 120 -18.24 12.66 -3.63
CA LYS A 120 -19.43 13.31 -4.22
C LYS A 120 -20.53 12.30 -4.55
N ALA A 121 -20.16 11.12 -5.04
CA ALA A 121 -21.11 10.03 -5.28
C ALA A 121 -21.73 9.51 -3.97
N GLN A 122 -20.93 9.33 -2.93
CA GLN A 122 -21.40 8.89 -1.61
C GLN A 122 -22.32 9.93 -0.94
N GLU A 123 -21.99 11.21 -1.00
CA GLU A 123 -22.82 12.31 -0.49
C GLU A 123 -24.20 12.29 -1.16
N LYS A 124 -24.23 12.21 -2.49
CA LYS A 124 -25.48 12.14 -3.27
C LYS A 124 -26.35 10.91 -2.95
N VAL A 125 -25.71 9.77 -2.68
CA VAL A 125 -26.42 8.56 -2.23
C VAL A 125 -26.95 8.73 -0.81
N GLY A 126 -26.15 9.32 0.08
CA GLY A 126 -26.53 9.60 1.46
C GLY A 126 -27.73 10.54 1.56
N ASP A 127 -27.77 11.58 0.72
CA ASP A 127 -28.88 12.54 0.70
C ASP A 127 -30.19 11.89 0.21
N LYS A 128 -30.12 11.05 -0.83
CA LYS A 128 -31.27 10.26 -1.29
C LYS A 128 -31.80 9.31 -0.22
N ILE A 129 -30.92 8.69 0.57
CA ILE A 129 -31.31 7.81 1.66
C ILE A 129 -31.99 8.59 2.79
N LYS A 130 -31.51 9.80 3.11
CA LYS A 130 -32.12 10.68 4.11
C LYS A 130 -33.51 11.15 3.68
N GLU A 131 -33.66 11.55 2.42
CA GLU A 131 -34.93 11.96 1.83
C GLU A 131 -35.96 10.82 1.83
N ALA A 132 -35.53 9.58 1.56
CA ALA A 132 -36.38 8.39 1.65
C ALA A 132 -36.71 7.95 3.10
N ARG A 133 -36.03 8.51 4.11
CA ARG A 133 -36.19 8.15 5.53
C ARG A 133 -37.04 9.14 6.33
N THR A 134 -37.23 10.35 5.83
CA THR A 134 -38.22 11.31 6.37
C THR A 134 -39.61 10.95 5.85
N PRO A 135 -40.62 10.72 6.72
CA PRO A 135 -41.98 10.38 6.32
C PRO A 135 -42.71 11.53 5.62
#